data_AF-A0A327KNH9-F1
#
_entry.id   AF-A0A327KNH9-F1
#
_cell.length_a   1.000
_cell.length_b   1.000
_cell.length_c   1.000
_cell.angle_alpha   90.00
_cell.angle_beta   90.00
_cell.angle_gamma   90.00
#
_symmetry.space_group_name_H-M   'P 1'
#
loop_
_entity.id
_entity.type
_entity.pdbx_description
1 polymer ?
#
loop_
_entity_poly.entity_id
_entity_poly.type
_entity_poly.pdbx_seq_one_letter_code
_entity_poly.pdbx_strand_id
1 'polypeptide(L)' 'MKRHGTVDFDQLVAAEKSLRAVDKLWRSAGYSRAGARGWAHGEEFFSVTLTWRRAADNGMQLIATYTIKRLRRR' A
#
# COMPACT_ATOMS: atom_id res chain seq x y z
N MET A 1 -14.91 6.69 5.04
CA MET A 1 -14.73 5.25 4.72
C MET A 1 -13.25 4.96 4.54
N LYS A 2 -12.68 3.94 5.19
CA LYS A 2 -11.28 3.50 5.02
C LYS A 2 -11.30 2.14 4.30
N ARG A 3 -10.64 2.01 3.14
CA ARG A 3 -10.42 0.72 2.46
C ARG A 3 -9.01 0.24 2.76
N HIS A 4 -8.87 -1.00 3.25
CA HIS A 4 -7.60 -1.59 3.65
C HIS A 4 -7.43 -2.93 2.94
N GLY A 5 -6.23 -3.18 2.39
CA GLY A 5 -5.86 -4.45 1.77
C GLY A 5 -4.45 -4.87 2.22
N THR A 6 -4.24 -6.18 2.37
CA THR A 6 -2.95 -6.77 2.78
C THR A 6 -2.57 -7.88 1.80
N VAL A 7 -1.32 -7.92 1.33
CA VAL A 7 -0.80 -8.95 0.41
C VAL A 7 0.62 -9.40 0.83
N ASP A 8 0.93 -10.67 0.57
CA ASP A 8 2.23 -11.30 0.83
C ASP A 8 3.31 -10.86 -0.19
N PHE A 9 4.56 -10.75 0.24
CA PHE A 9 5.69 -10.24 -0.55
C PHE A 9 6.16 -11.19 -1.64
N ASP A 10 6.07 -12.50 -1.45
CA ASP A 10 6.47 -13.43 -2.52
C ASP A 10 5.46 -13.36 -3.68
N GLN A 11 4.18 -13.10 -3.37
CA GLN A 11 3.21 -12.65 -4.36
C GLN A 11 3.54 -11.26 -4.92
N LEU A 12 4.10 -10.35 -4.11
CA LEU A 12 4.49 -9.00 -4.49
C LEU A 12 5.67 -8.94 -5.49
N VAL A 13 6.62 -9.86 -5.42
CA VAL A 13 7.76 -9.95 -6.37
C VAL A 13 7.30 -10.45 -7.73
N ALA A 14 6.37 -11.41 -7.78
CA ALA A 14 5.64 -11.75 -9.02
C ALA A 14 4.77 -10.57 -9.53
N ALA A 15 4.59 -9.55 -8.68
CA ALA A 15 3.66 -8.44 -8.80
C ALA A 15 4.34 -7.06 -8.71
N GLU A 16 5.60 -6.91 -9.14
CA GLU A 16 6.14 -5.58 -9.44
C GLU A 16 5.21 -4.84 -10.44
N LYS A 17 4.57 -5.62 -11.33
CA LYS A 17 3.41 -5.22 -12.14
C LYS A 17 2.20 -4.79 -11.30
N SER A 18 1.87 -5.46 -10.21
CA SER A 18 0.73 -5.11 -9.36
C SER A 18 0.98 -3.89 -8.48
N LEU A 19 2.21 -3.59 -8.05
CA LEU A 19 2.46 -2.32 -7.35
C LEU A 19 2.21 -1.13 -8.29
N ARG A 20 2.72 -1.22 -9.53
CA ARG A 20 2.45 -0.24 -10.58
C ARG A 20 0.96 -0.20 -10.94
N ALA A 21 0.27 -1.35 -10.96
CA ALA A 21 -1.17 -1.41 -11.19
C ALA A 21 -1.98 -0.77 -10.05
N VAL A 22 -1.59 -0.97 -8.79
CA VAL A 22 -2.21 -0.36 -7.61
C VAL A 22 -2.00 1.16 -7.63
N ASP A 23 -0.79 1.63 -7.95
CA ASP A 23 -0.53 3.06 -8.15
C ASP A 23 -1.38 3.63 -9.29
N LYS A 24 -1.45 2.94 -10.43
CA LYS A 24 -2.27 3.37 -11.57
C LYS A 24 -3.76 3.42 -11.20
N LEU A 25 -4.26 2.42 -10.48
CA LEU A 25 -5.64 2.34 -10.02
C LEU A 25 -5.97 3.54 -9.11
N TRP A 26 -5.17 3.80 -8.09
CA TRP A 26 -5.39 4.91 -7.17
C TRP A 26 -5.27 6.26 -7.86
N ARG A 27 -4.30 6.44 -8.76
CA ARG A 27 -4.17 7.67 -9.56
C ARG A 27 -5.38 7.89 -10.46
N SER A 28 -5.90 6.84 -11.10
CA SER A 28 -7.12 6.94 -11.93
C SER A 28 -8.36 7.30 -11.12
N ALA A 29 -8.38 6.95 -9.83
CA ALA A 29 -9.41 7.34 -8.87
C ALA A 29 -9.14 8.72 -8.21
N GLY A 30 -8.17 9.49 -8.70
CA GLY A 30 -7.86 10.84 -8.21
C GLY A 30 -7.04 10.89 -6.92
N TYR A 31 -6.44 9.77 -6.49
CA TYR A 31 -5.55 9.75 -5.33
C TYR A 31 -4.09 10.03 -5.72
N SER A 32 -3.38 10.78 -4.88
CA SER A 32 -1.94 11.02 -4.96
C SER A 32 -1.20 10.24 -3.87
N ARG A 33 0.02 9.80 -4.17
CA ARG A 33 0.83 9.04 -3.20
C ARG A 33 1.35 9.98 -2.12
N ALA A 34 1.06 9.65 -0.87
CA ALA A 34 1.33 10.51 0.29
C ALA A 34 2.49 9.99 1.16
N GLY A 35 2.86 8.71 1.06
CA GLY A 35 4.02 8.19 1.76
C GLY A 35 4.12 6.67 1.79
N ALA A 36 5.22 6.19 2.36
CA ALA A 36 5.49 4.79 2.64
C ALA A 36 6.08 4.68 4.05
N ARG A 37 5.64 3.68 4.83
CA ARG A 37 6.17 3.39 6.16
C ARG A 37 6.48 1.90 6.28
N GLY A 38 7.68 1.58 6.70
CA GLY A 38 8.12 0.20 6.95
C GLY A 38 8.17 -0.12 8.43
N TRP A 39 7.92 -1.38 8.78
CA TRP A 39 8.14 -1.94 10.12
C TRP A 39 8.77 -3.33 9.99
N ALA A 40 9.81 -3.60 10.77
CA ALA A 40 10.27 -4.97 10.98
C ALA A 40 9.47 -5.58 12.14
N HIS A 41 8.95 -6.79 11.95
CA HIS A 41 8.32 -7.57 12.99
C HIS A 41 9.26 -8.70 13.38
N GLY A 42 10.16 -8.41 14.32
CA GLY A 42 11.18 -9.36 14.78
C GLY A 42 12.10 -9.83 13.64
N GLU A 43 12.59 -11.06 13.76
CA GLU A 43 13.50 -11.66 12.80
C GLU A 43 12.78 -12.27 11.58
N GLU A 44 11.47 -12.44 11.65
CA GLU A 44 10.71 -13.31 10.73
C GLU A 44 10.06 -12.57 9.56
N PHE A 45 9.60 -11.33 9.73
CA PHE A 45 8.98 -10.58 8.63
C PHE A 45 9.15 -9.06 8.70
N PHE A 46 9.08 -8.40 7.55
CA PHE A 46 8.93 -6.94 7.47
C PHE A 46 7.64 -6.57 6.74
N SER A 47 7.01 -5.48 7.19
CA SER A 47 5.81 -4.91 6.60
C SER A 47 6.12 -3.53 6.00
N VAL A 48 5.59 -3.19 4.83
CA VAL A 48 5.59 -1.84 4.27
C VAL A 48 4.18 -1.41 3.97
N THR A 49 3.73 -0.32 4.57
CA THR A 49 2.45 0.32 4.28
C THR A 49 2.65 1.52 3.38
N LEU A 50 1.93 1.53 2.26
CA LEU A 50 1.84 2.62 1.31
C LEU A 50 0.53 3.38 1.54
N THR A 51 0.58 4.70 1.43
CA THR A 51 -0.57 5.57 1.66
C THR A 51 -0.80 6.49 0.48
N TRP A 52 -2.06 6.61 0.06
CA TRP A 52 -2.52 7.60 -0.92
C TRP A 52 -3.62 8.47 -0.31
N ARG A 53 -3.72 9.72 -0.79
CA ARG A 53 -4.69 10.71 -0.33
C ARG A 53 -5.42 11.35 -1.51
N ARG A 54 -6.69 11.69 -1.32
CA ARG A 54 -7.41 12.63 -2.19
C ARG A 54 -8.33 13.52 -1.37
N ALA A 55 -8.62 14.73 -1.86
CA ALA A 55 -9.69 15.55 -1.32
C ALA A 55 -11.05 14.96 -1.74
N ALA A 56 -12.03 15.00 -0.85
CA ALA A 56 -13.43 14.77 -1.16
C ALA A 56 -14.16 16.10 -1.32
N ASP A 57 -15.29 16.08 -2.02
CA ASP A 57 -16.07 17.28 -2.36
C ASP A 57 -16.62 18.02 -1.12
N ASN A 58 -16.69 17.34 0.02
CA ASN A 58 -17.14 17.88 1.30
C ASN A 58 -15.99 18.40 2.19
N GLY A 59 -14.80 18.63 1.62
CA GLY A 59 -13.62 19.11 2.36
C GLY A 59 -12.92 18.04 3.21
N MET A 60 -13.39 16.80 3.24
CA MET A 60 -12.71 15.70 3.94
C MET A 60 -11.54 15.13 3.12
N GLN A 61 -10.52 14.59 3.79
CA GLN A 61 -9.46 13.82 3.13
C GLN A 61 -9.79 12.33 3.14
N LEU A 62 -9.75 11.70 1.96
CA LEU A 62 -9.88 10.26 1.80
C LEU A 62 -8.49 9.63 1.75
N ILE A 63 -8.31 8.55 2.52
CA ILE A 63 -7.04 7.87 2.68
C ILE A 63 -7.20 6.41 2.22
N ALA A 64 -6.35 5.99 1.28
CA ALA A 64 -6.20 4.61 0.89
C ALA A 64 -4.86 4.08 1.43
N THR A 65 -4.86 2.85 1.92
CA THR A 65 -3.68 2.25 2.57
C THR A 65 -3.48 0.83 2.06
N TYR A 66 -2.25 0.48 1.73
CA TYR A 66 -1.89 -0.83 1.19
C TYR A 66 -0.67 -1.38 1.92
N THR A 67 -0.77 -2.57 2.50
CA THR A 67 0.31 -3.17 3.30
C THR A 67 0.90 -4.41 2.62
N ILE A 68 2.23 -4.44 2.55
CA ILE A 68 3.07 -5.47 1.94
C ILE A 68 3.78 -6.21 3.07
N LYS A 69 3.74 -7.55 3.15
CA LYS A 69 4.45 -8.32 4.19
C LYS A 69 5.47 -9.29 3.59
N ARG A 70 6.76 -9.17 3.90
CA ARG A 70 7.81 -10.11 3.49
C ARG A 70 8.27 -10.98 4.63
N LEU A 71 8.22 -12.29 4.44
CA LEU A 71 8.94 -13.25 5.27
C LEU A 71 10.44 -13.18 4.96
N ARG A 72 11.29 -13.00 5.97
CA ARG A 72 12.73 -13.25 5.82
C ARG A 72 12.89 -14.75 5.59
N ARG A 73 13.42 -15.15 4.43
CA ARG A 73 13.85 -16.54 4.22
C ARG A 73 14.91 -16.87 5.28
N ARG A 74 14.72 -17.97 6.00
CA ARG A 74 15.72 -18.61 6.87
C ARG A 74 16.96 -18.98 6.06
#